data_AF-A0A485KW94-F1
#
_entry.id   AF-A0A485KW94-F1
#
_cell.length_a   1.000
_cell.length_b   1.000
_cell.length_c   1.000
_cell.angle_alpha   90.00
_cell.angle_beta   90.00
_cell.angle_gamma   90.00
#
_symmetry.space_group_name_H-M   'P 1'
#
loop_
_entity.id
_entity.type
_entity.pdbx_description
1 polymer ?
#
loop_
_entity_poly.entity_id
_entity_poly.type
_entity_poly.pdbx_seq_one_letter_code
_entity_poly.pdbx_strand_id
1 'polypeptide(L)'
;MVSISLVLKTIAATTALVLGQQPAIAGFDPSAKTPAVSGPLPSSTSQGMSKEDYAFLQSPQTQQLLSLLGGGANITSAAVAAMFGDSRLDVWTTLMTKLVQGKVDKWAQPQANSAITIPKEQKELTKTTLLNTNIQIPVDDEDWPDDAALEVKAATFIRDYAPFIDDFKQTWKAGENKEGYVMSKVGKMWPKVHVFWNDRYSDKALNLLVFNGVGSHLVEKLPQRQRDGSYYAVTLNFMDQLEVRPGFAKYGADAYFNSYGEIVKIVRQNRTYYPNDKLWEYIKMAFRGSLMTKITAIDHLLGLHMTVGNYLTTVSREQLPPDHPLRRLIKPFTFRAVAINRAAARSLFWTKAYMHRALALTDAGLTQTWKTGTDSFKFETFPETVARQNIDTVNLPFHNDGMSYWNIVRKFVGDYVNLYYRSDDDVVKDTSVEAFWAAFNSKMPMQLRPLTMKNLKDTLAQAIFWVTAMHNHMGNVAEYVSDPAFMPGAWVEGELAARPGAAVRQAVIMALTGLQQPSILDDFSHVMLDNKAKKVCKDFNNGLTALGFVNDFQNAFRDQAFTTFNPQLMDISVGI
;
A
#
# COMPACT_ATOMS: atom_id res chain seq x y z
N MET A 1 44.35 19.73 -39.25
CA MET A 1 44.80 18.45 -39.83
C MET A 1 44.30 17.37 -38.88
N VAL A 2 43.38 16.46 -39.17
CA VAL A 2 42.79 15.93 -40.40
C VAL A 2 41.32 15.59 -40.10
N SER A 3 40.41 15.97 -41.00
CA SER A 3 39.01 15.52 -41.06
C SER A 3 38.91 14.03 -41.39
N ILE A 4 37.77 13.39 -41.07
CA ILE A 4 36.88 12.80 -42.10
C ILE A 4 35.55 12.37 -41.45
N SER A 5 34.49 12.82 -42.10
CA SER A 5 33.07 12.54 -41.92
C SER A 5 32.69 11.16 -42.48
N LEU A 6 31.72 10.45 -41.90
CA LEU A 6 30.69 9.73 -42.69
C LEU A 6 29.47 9.29 -41.84
N VAL A 7 28.32 9.89 -42.15
CA VAL A 7 27.01 9.27 -42.44
C VAL A 7 26.51 8.12 -41.54
N LEU A 8 25.39 8.36 -40.84
CA LEU A 8 24.24 7.45 -40.89
C LEU A 8 22.94 8.18 -40.53
N LYS A 9 22.13 8.40 -41.57
CA LYS A 9 20.72 8.80 -41.52
C LYS A 9 19.88 7.52 -41.60
N THR A 10 18.91 7.42 -40.69
CA THR A 10 17.60 6.73 -40.81
C THR A 10 17.51 5.21 -40.60
N ILE A 11 16.40 4.85 -39.94
CA ILE A 11 15.71 3.55 -39.79
C ILE A 11 16.12 2.72 -38.56
N ALA A 12 15.36 2.88 -37.47
CA ALA A 12 14.52 1.80 -36.95
C ALA A 12 13.58 2.36 -35.87
N ALA A 13 12.28 2.37 -36.18
CA ALA A 13 11.26 2.33 -35.15
C ALA A 13 11.44 1.00 -34.39
N THR A 14 12.09 1.04 -33.23
CA THR A 14 12.09 -0.09 -32.31
C THR A 14 10.76 -0.07 -31.59
N THR A 15 9.82 -0.85 -32.13
CA THR A 15 8.80 -1.54 -31.36
C THR A 15 9.46 -1.99 -30.05
N ALA A 16 8.99 -1.49 -28.92
CA ALA A 16 9.37 -2.03 -27.62
C ALA A 16 8.93 -3.50 -27.61
N LEU A 17 9.84 -4.40 -27.97
CA LEU A 17 9.69 -5.80 -27.62
C LEU A 17 9.64 -5.79 -26.09
N VAL A 18 8.44 -6.03 -25.56
CA VAL A 18 8.29 -6.74 -24.30
C VAL A 18 9.03 -8.05 -24.52
N LEU A 19 10.34 -8.06 -24.23
CA LEU A 19 11.12 -9.28 -24.10
C LEU A 19 10.41 -10.07 -23.01
N GLY A 20 9.63 -11.06 -23.41
CA GLY A 20 9.04 -12.03 -22.52
C GLY A 20 10.17 -12.67 -21.73
N GLN A 21 10.42 -12.16 -20.53
CA GLN A 21 11.26 -12.84 -19.55
C GLN A 21 10.58 -14.18 -19.31
N GLN A 22 11.27 -15.29 -19.60
CA GLN A 22 10.77 -16.57 -19.12
C GLN A 22 10.63 -16.50 -17.60
N PRO A 23 9.49 -16.90 -17.02
CA PRO A 23 9.32 -16.89 -15.59
C PRO A 23 10.41 -17.75 -14.94
N ALA A 24 10.91 -17.36 -13.77
CA ALA A 24 11.98 -18.10 -13.08
C ALA A 24 11.59 -19.56 -12.76
N ILE A 25 10.31 -19.89 -12.92
CA ILE A 25 9.68 -21.16 -12.62
C ILE A 25 8.93 -21.73 -13.83
N ALA A 26 9.46 -21.54 -15.04
CA ALA A 26 8.84 -21.92 -16.33
C ALA A 26 8.36 -23.39 -16.44
N GLY A 27 8.82 -24.29 -15.56
CA GLY A 27 8.42 -25.70 -15.53
C GLY A 27 7.54 -26.14 -14.36
N PHE A 28 7.00 -25.22 -13.55
CA PHE A 28 6.18 -25.60 -12.39
C PHE A 28 4.82 -26.19 -12.80
N ASP A 29 4.51 -27.39 -12.29
CA ASP A 29 3.22 -28.06 -12.45
C ASP A 29 2.60 -28.33 -11.07
N PRO A 30 1.52 -27.63 -10.68
CA PRO A 30 0.86 -27.87 -9.40
C PRO A 30 0.21 -29.27 -9.30
N SER A 31 0.13 -30.03 -10.40
CA SER A 31 -0.35 -31.40 -10.45
C SER A 31 0.76 -32.46 -10.45
N ALA A 32 2.03 -32.06 -10.34
CA ALA A 32 3.18 -32.97 -10.36
C ALA A 32 3.05 -34.10 -9.33
N LYS A 33 3.22 -35.35 -9.78
CA LYS A 33 3.15 -36.56 -8.94
C LYS A 33 4.52 -37.12 -8.56
N THR A 34 5.58 -36.73 -9.27
CA THR A 34 6.94 -37.22 -9.08
C THR A 34 7.85 -36.09 -8.61
N PRO A 35 8.65 -36.27 -7.55
CA PRO A 35 9.52 -35.21 -7.04
C PRO A 35 10.66 -34.88 -8.01
N ALA A 36 11.09 -33.60 -8.04
CA ALA A 36 12.19 -33.14 -8.89
C ALA A 36 13.58 -33.31 -8.27
N VAL A 37 13.67 -33.59 -6.97
CA VAL A 37 14.91 -33.92 -6.25
C VAL A 37 14.91 -35.42 -5.97
N SER A 38 16.06 -36.08 -6.13
CA SER A 38 16.18 -37.53 -5.88
C SER A 38 16.18 -37.82 -4.37
N GLY A 39 15.11 -38.45 -3.87
CA GLY A 39 15.00 -38.88 -2.48
C GLY A 39 14.49 -37.79 -1.51
N PRO A 40 14.15 -38.17 -0.26
CA PRO A 40 13.65 -37.21 0.73
C PRO A 40 14.73 -36.18 1.10
N LEU A 41 14.32 -34.94 1.42
CA LEU A 41 15.26 -33.95 1.95
C LEU A 41 15.96 -34.48 3.21
N PRO A 42 17.24 -34.12 3.46
CA PRO A 42 17.98 -34.59 4.62
C PRO A 42 17.29 -34.20 5.92
N SER A 43 17.45 -35.02 6.97
CA SER A 43 16.92 -34.73 8.31
C SER A 43 17.44 -33.43 8.90
N SER A 44 18.61 -32.94 8.49
CA SER A 44 19.10 -31.60 8.88
C SER A 44 18.15 -30.47 8.47
N THR A 45 17.32 -30.67 7.44
CA THR A 45 16.30 -29.72 6.98
C THR A 45 15.11 -29.63 7.96
N SER A 46 14.85 -30.66 8.76
CA SER A 46 13.75 -30.64 9.73
C SER A 46 14.11 -29.94 11.03
N GLN A 47 15.38 -29.57 11.24
CA GLN A 47 15.85 -29.06 12.52
C GLN A 47 15.16 -27.73 12.88
N GLY A 48 14.26 -27.77 13.85
CA GLY A 48 13.50 -26.61 14.33
C GLY A 48 12.27 -26.24 13.50
N MET A 49 11.97 -27.03 12.46
CA MET A 49 10.77 -26.91 11.63
C MET A 49 9.60 -27.74 12.20
N SER A 50 8.35 -27.36 11.90
CA SER A 50 7.19 -28.18 12.25
C SER A 50 7.15 -29.48 11.43
N LYS A 51 6.41 -30.49 11.91
CA LYS A 51 6.25 -31.76 11.17
C LYS A 51 5.49 -31.51 9.86
N GLU A 52 4.55 -30.57 9.89
CA GLU A 52 3.70 -30.17 8.78
C GLU A 52 4.49 -29.43 7.71
N ASP A 53 5.37 -28.50 8.10
CA ASP A 53 6.25 -27.78 7.17
C ASP A 53 7.23 -28.76 6.50
N TYR A 54 7.80 -29.68 7.28
CA TYR A 54 8.69 -30.70 6.74
C TYR A 54 7.95 -31.62 5.77
N ALA A 55 6.74 -32.06 6.11
CA ALA A 55 5.92 -32.87 5.21
C ALA A 55 5.57 -32.11 3.91
N PHE A 56 5.25 -30.82 3.99
CA PHE A 56 5.00 -29.98 2.82
C PHE A 56 6.24 -29.90 1.93
N LEU A 57 7.43 -29.70 2.50
CA LEU A 57 8.70 -29.69 1.76
C LEU A 57 9.00 -31.01 1.03
N GLN A 58 8.54 -32.14 1.55
CA GLN A 58 8.72 -33.44 0.92
C GLN A 58 7.76 -33.67 -0.27
N SER A 59 6.73 -32.84 -0.45
CA SER A 59 5.77 -33.01 -1.54
C SER A 59 6.45 -32.86 -2.92
N PRO A 60 6.05 -33.66 -3.93
CA PRO A 60 6.59 -33.57 -5.29
C PRO A 60 6.58 -32.15 -5.87
N GLN A 61 5.47 -31.44 -5.68
CA GLN A 61 5.25 -30.09 -6.16
C GLN A 61 6.21 -29.09 -5.50
N THR A 62 6.43 -29.22 -4.19
CA THR A 62 7.35 -28.32 -3.48
C THR A 62 8.79 -28.60 -3.85
N GLN A 63 9.18 -29.87 -4.01
CA GLN A 63 10.52 -30.21 -4.51
C GLN A 63 10.76 -29.69 -5.94
N GLN A 64 9.73 -29.72 -6.80
CA GLN A 64 9.79 -29.10 -8.13
C GLN A 64 9.95 -27.58 -8.03
N LEU A 65 9.22 -26.93 -7.13
CA LEU A 65 9.36 -25.49 -6.93
C LEU A 65 10.75 -25.09 -6.42
N LEU A 66 11.32 -25.88 -5.50
CA LEU A 66 12.65 -25.64 -4.95
C LEU A 66 13.76 -25.76 -6.00
N SER A 67 13.67 -26.73 -6.91
CA SER A 67 14.66 -26.84 -8.00
C SER A 67 14.60 -25.63 -8.92
N LEU A 68 13.41 -25.14 -9.24
CA LEU A 68 13.23 -23.96 -10.07
C LEU A 68 13.73 -22.67 -9.39
N LEU A 69 13.42 -22.46 -8.11
CA LEU A 69 13.89 -21.31 -7.33
C LEU A 69 15.42 -21.31 -7.10
N GLY A 70 16.07 -22.48 -7.24
CA GLY A 70 17.51 -22.66 -7.14
C GLY A 70 18.30 -22.47 -8.43
N GLY A 71 17.66 -22.08 -9.54
CA GLY A 71 18.34 -21.91 -10.84
C GLY A 71 18.45 -23.17 -11.69
N GLY A 72 17.62 -24.20 -11.46
CA GLY A 72 17.52 -25.40 -12.29
C GLY A 72 17.67 -26.72 -11.53
N ALA A 73 17.84 -27.83 -12.26
CA ALA A 73 17.80 -29.20 -11.75
C ALA A 73 18.84 -29.59 -10.68
N ASN A 74 19.71 -28.66 -10.24
CA ASN A 74 20.86 -28.92 -9.37
C ASN A 74 20.90 -28.04 -8.10
N ILE A 75 19.77 -27.72 -7.47
CA ILE A 75 19.82 -27.22 -6.09
C ILE A 75 20.29 -28.38 -5.18
N THR A 76 21.42 -28.20 -4.49
CA THR A 76 21.95 -29.26 -3.62
C THR A 76 21.07 -29.39 -2.38
N SER A 77 20.96 -30.60 -1.82
CA SER A 77 20.26 -30.82 -0.55
C SER A 77 20.81 -29.94 0.58
N ALA A 78 22.09 -29.58 0.52
CA ALA A 78 22.73 -28.63 1.44
C ALA A 78 22.23 -27.18 1.24
N ALA A 79 22.03 -26.74 -0.01
CA ALA A 79 21.45 -25.43 -0.30
C ALA A 79 19.98 -25.33 0.13
N VAL A 80 19.20 -26.41 -0.03
CA VAL A 80 17.84 -26.50 0.49
C VAL A 80 17.85 -26.45 2.03
N ALA A 81 18.69 -27.25 2.69
CA ALA A 81 18.81 -27.23 4.15
C ALA A 81 19.24 -25.84 4.67
N ALA A 82 20.15 -25.15 3.98
CA ALA A 82 20.55 -23.79 4.32
C ALA A 82 19.39 -22.78 4.14
N MET A 83 18.55 -22.95 3.12
CA MET A 83 17.39 -22.09 2.88
C MET A 83 16.39 -22.12 4.05
N PHE A 84 16.21 -23.29 4.67
CA PHE A 84 15.28 -23.50 5.79
C PHE A 84 15.97 -23.62 7.15
N GLY A 85 17.24 -23.22 7.26
CA GLY A 85 18.02 -23.36 8.49
C GLY A 85 17.62 -22.40 9.62
N ASP A 86 16.76 -21.42 9.35
CA ASP A 86 16.21 -20.53 10.37
C ASP A 86 14.86 -21.04 10.87
N SER A 87 14.90 -21.74 12.00
CA SER A 87 13.72 -22.33 12.65
C SER A 87 12.66 -21.33 13.10
N ARG A 88 12.92 -20.03 12.95
CA ARG A 88 11.98 -18.95 13.28
C ARG A 88 11.08 -18.55 12.12
N LEU A 89 11.32 -19.09 10.92
CA LEU A 89 10.54 -18.85 9.72
C LEU A 89 9.83 -20.13 9.30
N ASP A 90 8.53 -20.05 9.06
CA ASP A 90 7.78 -21.14 8.46
C ASP A 90 8.15 -21.31 6.97
N VAL A 91 7.76 -22.44 6.38
CA VAL A 91 8.07 -22.75 4.98
C VAL A 91 7.46 -21.71 4.03
N TRP A 92 6.26 -21.23 4.36
CA TRP A 92 5.55 -20.23 3.58
C TRP A 92 6.34 -18.92 3.52
N THR A 93 6.80 -18.41 4.67
CA THR A 93 7.54 -17.15 4.78
C THR A 93 8.80 -17.23 3.95
N THR A 94 9.53 -18.34 4.06
CA THR A 94 10.77 -18.55 3.31
C THR A 94 10.53 -18.58 1.79
N LEU A 95 9.57 -19.38 1.32
CA LEU A 95 9.28 -19.50 -0.11
C LEU A 95 8.71 -18.21 -0.70
N MET A 96 7.79 -17.56 -0.01
CA MET A 96 7.21 -16.29 -0.46
C MET A 96 8.25 -15.17 -0.46
N THR A 97 9.19 -15.14 0.49
CA THR A 97 10.32 -14.21 0.46
C THR A 97 11.15 -14.39 -0.81
N LYS A 98 11.38 -15.62 -1.27
CA LYS A 98 12.11 -15.90 -2.52
C LYS A 98 11.34 -15.46 -3.76
N LEU A 99 10.01 -15.64 -3.79
CA LEU A 99 9.18 -15.15 -4.90
C LEU A 99 9.18 -13.62 -4.96
N VAL A 100 9.05 -12.94 -3.82
CA VAL A 100 9.17 -11.47 -3.75
C VAL A 100 10.55 -11.02 -4.21
N GLN A 101 11.60 -11.70 -3.78
CA GLN A 101 12.96 -11.40 -4.23
C GLN A 101 13.11 -11.49 -5.74
N GLY A 102 12.59 -12.56 -6.36
CA GLY A 102 12.61 -12.71 -7.81
C GLY A 102 11.85 -11.60 -8.54
N LYS A 103 10.74 -11.12 -7.96
CA LYS A 103 9.97 -9.98 -8.51
C LYS A 103 10.75 -8.67 -8.38
N VAL A 104 11.33 -8.40 -7.21
CA VAL A 104 12.14 -7.20 -6.95
C VAL A 104 13.37 -7.17 -7.86
N ASP A 105 14.11 -8.27 -7.98
CA ASP A 105 15.33 -8.36 -8.80
C ASP A 105 15.06 -8.09 -10.30
N LYS A 106 13.82 -8.30 -10.76
CA LYS A 106 13.39 -8.06 -12.15
C LYS A 106 12.69 -6.71 -12.35
N TRP A 107 12.33 -6.00 -11.27
CA TRP A 107 11.49 -4.81 -11.38
C TRP A 107 12.28 -3.65 -11.97
N ALA A 108 11.84 -3.18 -13.13
CA ALA A 108 12.30 -1.94 -13.73
C ALA A 108 11.19 -0.90 -13.55
N GLN A 109 11.50 0.21 -12.86
CA GLN A 109 10.55 1.29 -12.64
C GLN A 109 10.00 1.81 -14.00
N PRO A 110 8.68 1.70 -14.27
CA PRO A 110 8.11 2.25 -15.48
C PRO A 110 8.13 3.79 -15.44
N GLN A 111 8.16 4.40 -16.63
CA GLN A 111 8.16 5.86 -16.82
C GLN A 111 6.84 6.28 -17.45
N ALA A 112 6.21 7.35 -16.97
CA ALA A 112 4.85 7.70 -17.40
C ALA A 112 4.75 7.99 -18.91
N ASN A 113 5.79 8.59 -19.49
CA ASN A 113 5.87 8.97 -20.91
C ASN A 113 5.80 7.79 -21.90
N SER A 114 6.06 6.57 -21.43
CA SER A 114 6.12 5.36 -22.25
C SER A 114 5.18 4.27 -21.76
N ALA A 115 4.95 4.18 -20.45
CA ALA A 115 4.09 3.18 -19.85
C ALA A 115 2.60 3.55 -19.90
N ILE A 116 2.25 4.84 -19.85
CA ILE A 116 0.85 5.30 -19.92
C ILE A 116 0.49 5.50 -21.39
N THR A 117 -0.51 4.76 -21.85
CA THR A 117 -0.95 4.82 -23.25
C THR A 117 -2.17 5.71 -23.43
N ILE A 118 -2.43 6.13 -24.67
CA ILE A 118 -3.70 6.78 -25.00
C ILE A 118 -4.84 5.76 -24.86
N PRO A 119 -5.95 6.09 -24.16
CA PRO A 119 -7.13 5.22 -24.09
C PRO A 119 -7.60 4.77 -25.47
N LYS A 120 -8.03 3.51 -25.58
CA LYS A 120 -8.38 2.91 -26.89
C LYS A 120 -9.84 2.52 -27.05
N GLU A 121 -10.50 2.18 -25.95
CA GLU A 121 -11.84 1.63 -25.96
C GLU A 121 -12.67 2.14 -24.77
N GLN A 122 -13.97 2.23 -25.00
CA GLN A 122 -14.98 2.33 -23.95
C GLN A 122 -15.78 1.03 -23.99
N LYS A 123 -15.71 0.23 -22.93
CA LYS A 123 -16.42 -1.04 -22.85
C LYS A 123 -16.73 -1.39 -21.41
N GLU A 124 -17.76 -2.20 -21.20
CA GLU A 124 -17.96 -2.87 -19.92
C GLU A 124 -16.77 -3.80 -19.64
N LEU A 125 -16.20 -3.68 -18.43
CA LEU A 125 -15.06 -4.49 -18.04
C LEU A 125 -15.52 -5.80 -17.41
N THR A 126 -14.84 -6.89 -17.73
CA THR A 126 -14.94 -8.15 -16.97
C THR A 126 -14.42 -7.91 -15.56
N LYS A 127 -15.18 -8.35 -14.56
CA LYS A 127 -14.87 -8.15 -13.14
C LYS A 127 -14.91 -9.46 -12.36
N THR A 128 -14.24 -9.48 -11.22
CA THR A 128 -14.33 -10.54 -10.22
C THR A 128 -14.69 -9.97 -8.86
N THR A 129 -15.41 -10.74 -8.05
CA THR A 129 -15.73 -10.37 -6.67
C THR A 129 -14.51 -10.54 -5.79
N LEU A 130 -14.17 -9.49 -5.04
CA LEU A 130 -13.14 -9.52 -4.02
C LEU A 130 -13.62 -10.33 -2.80
N LEU A 131 -12.80 -11.29 -2.34
CA LEU A 131 -13.16 -12.21 -1.25
C LEU A 131 -13.62 -11.45 0.01
N ASN A 132 -14.69 -11.93 0.65
CA ASN A 132 -15.29 -11.38 1.88
C ASN A 132 -15.82 -9.94 1.75
N THR A 133 -16.07 -9.48 0.52
CA THR A 133 -16.68 -8.17 0.23
C THR A 133 -17.69 -8.28 -0.92
N ASN A 134 -18.41 -7.19 -1.20
CA ASN A 134 -19.23 -7.07 -2.41
C ASN A 134 -18.53 -6.25 -3.52
N ILE A 135 -17.25 -5.93 -3.35
CA ILE A 135 -16.50 -5.10 -4.28
C ILE A 135 -16.16 -5.92 -5.53
N GLN A 136 -16.53 -5.40 -6.69
CA GLN A 136 -16.11 -5.92 -7.99
C GLN A 136 -14.86 -5.18 -8.46
N ILE A 137 -13.83 -5.92 -8.83
CA ILE A 137 -12.60 -5.36 -9.42
C ILE A 137 -12.46 -5.82 -10.88
N PRO A 138 -12.06 -4.96 -11.81
CA PRO A 138 -11.74 -5.38 -13.18
C PRO A 138 -10.60 -6.39 -13.21
N VAL A 139 -10.55 -7.21 -14.27
CA VAL A 139 -9.48 -8.22 -14.43
C VAL A 139 -8.46 -7.87 -15.52
N ASP A 140 -8.73 -6.86 -16.33
CA ASP A 140 -7.91 -6.48 -17.49
C ASP A 140 -7.50 -5.01 -17.38
N ASP A 141 -6.20 -4.75 -17.29
CA ASP A 141 -5.63 -3.40 -17.17
C ASP A 141 -5.29 -2.85 -18.56
N GLU A 142 -5.46 -1.54 -18.77
CA GLU A 142 -5.27 -0.93 -20.09
C GLU A 142 -3.79 -0.64 -20.42
N ASP A 143 -2.93 -0.47 -19.41
CA ASP A 143 -1.52 -0.10 -19.58
C ASP A 143 -0.53 -1.21 -19.19
N TRP A 144 -0.93 -2.10 -18.27
CA TRP A 144 0.03 -2.99 -17.62
C TRP A 144 -0.40 -4.47 -17.67
N PRO A 145 0.51 -5.42 -17.98
CA PRO A 145 0.16 -6.83 -17.95
C PRO A 145 -0.10 -7.34 -16.53
N ASP A 146 -0.92 -8.39 -16.40
CA ASP A 146 -1.04 -9.15 -15.14
C ASP A 146 0.28 -9.91 -14.84
N ASP A 147 0.45 -10.32 -13.58
CA ASP A 147 1.56 -11.17 -13.16
C ASP A 147 1.62 -12.46 -14.00
N ALA A 148 2.84 -12.97 -14.25
CA ALA A 148 3.05 -14.16 -15.07
C ALA A 148 2.27 -15.36 -14.51
N ALA A 149 1.50 -16.05 -15.36
CA ALA A 149 0.57 -17.10 -14.93
C ALA A 149 1.22 -18.23 -14.09
N LEU A 150 2.47 -18.57 -14.37
CA LEU A 150 3.21 -19.57 -13.58
C LEU A 150 3.58 -19.05 -12.19
N GLU A 151 4.01 -17.79 -12.07
CA GLU A 151 4.29 -17.14 -10.78
C GLU A 151 3.02 -17.05 -9.93
N VAL A 152 1.88 -16.73 -10.55
CA VAL A 152 0.55 -16.77 -9.89
C VAL A 152 0.21 -18.18 -9.41
N LYS A 153 0.42 -19.21 -10.23
CA LYS A 153 0.17 -20.61 -9.85
C LYS A 153 1.04 -21.06 -8.67
N ALA A 154 2.33 -20.73 -8.68
CA ALA A 154 3.24 -21.09 -7.60
C ALA A 154 2.89 -20.38 -6.29
N ALA A 155 2.63 -19.07 -6.32
CA ALA A 155 2.18 -18.32 -5.16
C ALA A 155 0.84 -18.86 -4.61
N THR A 156 -0.09 -19.23 -5.50
CA THR A 156 -1.37 -19.85 -5.14
C THR A 156 -1.18 -21.20 -4.47
N PHE A 157 -0.33 -22.06 -5.02
CA PHE A 157 0.01 -23.35 -4.43
C PHE A 157 0.61 -23.20 -3.03
N ILE A 158 1.61 -22.31 -2.86
CA ILE A 158 2.21 -22.04 -1.55
C ILE A 158 1.15 -21.52 -0.57
N ARG A 159 0.30 -20.57 -0.98
CA ARG A 159 -0.79 -20.04 -0.14
C ARG A 159 -1.75 -21.13 0.35
N ASP A 160 -2.23 -21.98 -0.57
CA ASP A 160 -3.32 -22.92 -0.29
C ASP A 160 -2.86 -24.13 0.53
N TYR A 161 -1.64 -24.61 0.28
CA TYR A 161 -1.14 -25.89 0.80
C TYR A 161 -0.03 -25.77 1.85
N ALA A 162 0.73 -24.66 1.91
CA ALA A 162 1.72 -24.51 2.97
C ALA A 162 1.02 -24.39 4.34
N PRO A 163 1.57 -25.01 5.41
CA PRO A 163 0.99 -24.94 6.74
C PRO A 163 0.76 -23.50 7.20
N PHE A 164 -0.29 -23.31 7.99
CA PHE A 164 -0.58 -22.04 8.64
C PHE A 164 -0.82 -22.31 10.12
N ILE A 165 0.27 -22.25 10.90
CA ILE A 165 0.30 -22.67 12.30
C ILE A 165 0.94 -21.55 13.12
N ASP A 166 0.21 -21.04 14.10
CA ASP A 166 0.74 -20.13 15.10
C ASP A 166 1.09 -20.95 16.37
N ASP A 167 2.30 -21.53 16.41
CA ASP A 167 2.72 -22.41 17.52
C ASP A 167 3.40 -21.68 18.68
N PHE A 168 3.72 -20.40 18.47
CA PHE A 168 4.29 -19.52 19.47
C PHE A 168 5.55 -20.09 20.17
N LYS A 169 6.36 -20.92 19.50
CA LYS A 169 7.59 -21.45 20.12
C LYS A 169 8.78 -20.50 20.02
N GLN A 170 8.85 -19.76 18.92
CA GLN A 170 10.02 -18.94 18.58
C GLN A 170 9.85 -17.52 19.12
N THR A 171 10.84 -17.06 19.89
CA THR A 171 10.86 -15.75 20.56
C THR A 171 12.20 -15.05 20.36
N TRP A 172 12.27 -13.79 20.77
CA TRP A 172 13.51 -13.00 20.78
C TRP A 172 14.38 -13.36 21.96
N LYS A 173 15.70 -13.41 21.75
CA LYS A 173 16.67 -13.50 22.86
C LYS A 173 16.82 -12.14 23.54
N ALA A 174 17.19 -12.13 24.82
CA ALA A 174 17.51 -10.91 25.52
C ALA A 174 18.66 -10.16 24.82
N GLY A 175 18.49 -8.86 24.57
CA GLY A 175 19.47 -8.02 23.86
C GLY A 175 19.61 -8.28 22.37
N GLU A 176 18.77 -9.14 21.77
CA GLU A 176 18.85 -9.41 20.33
C GLU A 176 18.50 -8.18 19.49
N ASN A 177 19.30 -7.94 18.44
CA ASN A 177 19.00 -6.92 17.44
C ASN A 177 17.84 -7.37 16.54
N LYS A 178 16.61 -7.04 16.96
CA LYS A 178 15.36 -7.46 16.29
C LYS A 178 15.26 -6.90 14.88
N GLU A 179 15.51 -5.60 14.69
CA GLU A 179 15.49 -4.93 13.40
C GLU A 179 16.57 -5.51 12.47
N GLY A 180 17.80 -5.68 12.96
CA GLY A 180 18.89 -6.29 12.20
C GLY A 180 18.56 -7.72 11.74
N TYR A 181 17.87 -8.51 12.58
CA TYR A 181 17.37 -9.82 12.16
C TYR A 181 16.37 -9.72 11.01
N VAL A 182 15.35 -8.85 11.11
CA VAL A 182 14.36 -8.68 10.04
C VAL A 182 15.03 -8.19 8.76
N MET A 183 15.88 -7.17 8.86
CA MET A 183 16.62 -6.62 7.71
C MET A 183 17.58 -7.63 7.08
N SER A 184 18.10 -8.61 7.83
CA SER A 184 18.89 -9.71 7.25
C SER A 184 18.10 -10.58 6.26
N LYS A 185 16.76 -10.57 6.35
CA LYS A 185 15.87 -11.38 5.48
C LYS A 185 15.41 -10.64 4.24
N VAL A 186 15.21 -9.33 4.35
CA VAL A 186 14.60 -8.52 3.29
C VAL A 186 15.47 -7.37 2.80
N GLY A 187 16.61 -7.07 3.43
CA GLY A 187 17.32 -5.80 3.30
C GLY A 187 17.58 -5.32 1.87
N LYS A 188 17.93 -6.21 0.93
CA LYS A 188 18.12 -5.83 -0.48
C LYS A 188 16.82 -5.52 -1.24
N MET A 189 15.69 -5.97 -0.72
CA MET A 189 14.34 -5.66 -1.20
C MET A 189 13.68 -4.54 -0.42
N TRP A 190 14.32 -4.03 0.64
CA TRP A 190 13.67 -3.05 1.50
C TRP A 190 13.43 -1.76 0.73
N PRO A 191 12.22 -1.18 0.80
CA PRO A 191 11.94 0.08 0.13
C PRO A 191 12.84 1.19 0.65
N LYS A 192 13.02 2.24 -0.17
CA LYS A 192 13.80 3.41 0.25
C LYS A 192 13.12 4.07 1.45
N VAL A 193 13.87 4.24 2.54
CA VAL A 193 13.41 4.97 3.72
C VAL A 193 13.73 6.45 3.53
N HIS A 194 12.72 7.31 3.77
CA HIS A 194 12.83 8.76 3.60
C HIS A 194 12.93 9.50 4.92
N VAL A 195 12.32 8.96 5.97
CA VAL A 195 12.35 9.54 7.31
C VAL A 195 12.91 8.52 8.29
N PHE A 196 14.01 8.88 8.95
CA PHE A 196 14.62 8.04 9.97
C PHE A 196 14.07 8.38 11.36
N TRP A 197 13.63 7.35 12.07
CA TRP A 197 13.10 7.45 13.44
C TRP A 197 14.19 7.08 14.44
N ASN A 198 14.93 8.08 14.92
CA ASN A 198 16.01 7.90 15.90
C ASN A 198 15.47 7.54 17.30
N ASP A 199 14.28 8.02 17.62
CA ASP A 199 13.51 7.64 18.79
C ASP A 199 12.16 7.08 18.33
N ARG A 200 11.88 5.84 18.73
CA ARG A 200 10.66 5.12 18.36
C ARG A 200 9.74 4.88 19.55
N TYR A 201 10.24 5.02 20.77
CA TYR A 201 9.61 4.44 21.96
C TYR A 201 9.16 5.48 22.98
N SER A 202 9.77 6.67 23.00
CA SER A 202 9.36 7.69 23.97
C SER A 202 7.96 8.22 23.71
N ASP A 203 7.45 8.96 24.69
CA ASP A 203 6.19 9.69 24.55
C ASP A 203 6.29 10.80 23.48
N LYS A 204 7.49 11.37 23.27
CA LYS A 204 7.76 12.31 22.17
C LYS A 204 7.71 11.61 20.81
N ALA A 205 8.23 10.39 20.70
CA ALA A 205 8.10 9.60 19.47
C ALA A 205 6.63 9.32 19.13
N LEU A 206 5.79 9.04 20.14
CA LEU A 206 4.35 8.87 19.95
C LEU A 206 3.65 10.16 19.51
N ASN A 207 4.02 11.31 20.08
CA ASN A 207 3.58 12.62 19.59
C ASN A 207 3.97 12.82 18.12
N LEU A 208 5.23 12.62 17.77
CA LEU A 208 5.70 12.78 16.38
C LEU A 208 5.01 11.81 15.42
N LEU A 209 4.73 10.57 15.83
CA LEU A 209 3.99 9.61 15.01
C LEU A 209 2.58 10.10 14.66
N VAL A 210 1.90 10.75 15.61
CA VAL A 210 0.53 11.24 15.45
C VAL A 210 0.48 12.59 14.75
N PHE A 211 1.38 13.53 15.05
CA PHE A 211 1.29 14.90 14.51
C PHE A 211 2.24 15.15 13.32
N ASN A 212 3.30 14.36 13.17
CA ASN A 212 4.34 14.51 12.16
C ASN A 212 4.62 13.21 11.39
N GLY A 213 3.74 12.22 11.50
CA GLY A 213 3.91 10.91 10.88
C GLY A 213 2.59 10.36 10.34
N VAL A 214 2.55 9.04 10.16
CA VAL A 214 1.42 8.32 9.55
C VAL A 214 0.10 8.39 10.36
N GLY A 215 0.12 8.85 11.61
CA GLY A 215 -1.10 9.04 12.40
C GLY A 215 -1.85 10.36 12.13
N SER A 216 -1.24 11.27 11.36
CA SER A 216 -1.69 12.66 11.23
C SER A 216 -3.01 12.86 10.49
N HIS A 217 -3.44 11.91 9.67
CA HIS A 217 -4.78 11.96 9.05
C HIS A 217 -5.91 11.50 9.98
N LEU A 218 -5.59 10.99 11.18
CA LEU A 218 -6.57 10.43 12.12
C LEU A 218 -6.74 11.25 13.39
N VAL A 219 -5.86 12.21 13.66
CA VAL A 219 -5.99 13.06 14.85
C VAL A 219 -7.16 14.03 14.69
N GLU A 220 -8.00 14.13 15.71
CA GLU A 220 -9.12 15.08 15.75
C GLU A 220 -9.11 15.85 17.07
N LYS A 221 -9.58 17.10 17.03
CA LYS A 221 -9.89 17.89 18.22
C LYS A 221 -11.16 17.38 18.89
N LEU A 222 -11.07 17.19 20.20
CA LEU A 222 -12.22 16.83 21.02
C LEU A 222 -13.25 17.97 21.01
N PRO A 223 -14.57 17.66 20.98
CA PRO A 223 -15.61 18.68 21.05
C PRO A 223 -15.49 19.60 22.26
N GLN A 224 -14.97 19.07 23.38
CA GLN A 224 -14.68 19.79 24.62
C GLN A 224 -13.38 19.26 25.23
N ARG A 225 -12.58 20.17 25.79
CA ARG A 225 -11.41 19.80 26.58
C ARG A 225 -11.84 18.98 27.80
N GLN A 226 -11.22 17.83 28.03
CA GLN A 226 -11.49 17.00 29.20
C GLN A 226 -10.79 17.53 30.45
N ARG A 227 -11.25 17.10 31.64
CA ARG A 227 -10.73 17.56 32.93
C ARG A 227 -9.24 17.26 33.15
N ASP A 228 -8.74 16.18 32.56
CA ASP A 228 -7.33 15.78 32.61
C ASP A 228 -6.46 16.54 31.60
N GLY A 229 -7.04 17.51 30.88
CA GLY A 229 -6.34 18.31 29.89
C GLY A 229 -6.37 17.74 28.47
N SER A 230 -6.93 16.53 28.25
CA SER A 230 -7.08 15.95 26.91
C SER A 230 -7.84 16.90 25.98
N TYR A 231 -7.33 17.05 24.76
CA TYR A 231 -7.74 18.05 23.80
C TYR A 231 -7.80 17.52 22.37
N TYR A 232 -6.87 16.63 22.00
CA TYR A 232 -6.89 15.88 20.74
C TYR A 232 -7.01 14.38 21.02
N ALA A 233 -7.47 13.60 20.05
CA ALA A 233 -7.52 12.15 20.15
C ALA A 233 -7.30 11.45 18.81
N VAL A 234 -6.80 10.22 18.88
CA VAL A 234 -6.85 9.22 17.81
C VAL A 234 -7.59 8.02 18.38
N THR A 235 -8.78 7.71 17.85
CA THR A 235 -9.66 6.67 18.39
C THR A 235 -9.61 5.40 17.55
N LEU A 236 -9.19 4.28 18.14
CA LEU A 236 -9.04 2.97 17.49
C LEU A 236 -9.75 1.85 18.26
N ASN A 237 -10.42 2.12 19.38
CA ASN A 237 -11.08 1.09 20.20
C ASN A 237 -12.19 0.32 19.47
N PHE A 238 -12.71 0.83 18.35
CA PHE A 238 -13.59 0.04 17.48
C PHE A 238 -12.92 -1.26 17.01
N MET A 239 -11.59 -1.34 17.01
CA MET A 239 -10.86 -2.55 16.61
C MET A 239 -10.85 -3.65 17.68
N ASP A 240 -11.24 -3.36 18.92
CA ASP A 240 -11.31 -4.37 19.99
C ASP A 240 -12.42 -5.41 19.73
N GLN A 241 -13.36 -5.13 18.83
CA GLN A 241 -14.34 -6.15 18.40
C GLN A 241 -13.77 -7.15 17.38
N LEU A 242 -12.63 -6.85 16.73
CA LEU A 242 -12.10 -7.67 15.65
C LEU A 242 -11.59 -9.03 16.16
N GLU A 243 -12.09 -10.12 15.60
CA GLU A 243 -11.69 -11.46 16.02
C GLU A 243 -10.22 -11.75 15.65
N VAL A 244 -9.46 -12.21 16.65
CA VAL A 244 -8.04 -12.55 16.50
C VAL A 244 -7.83 -14.04 16.72
N ARG A 245 -6.83 -14.61 16.05
CA ARG A 245 -6.40 -15.99 16.23
C ARG A 245 -5.91 -16.19 17.67
N PRO A 246 -6.16 -17.37 18.28
CA PRO A 246 -5.75 -17.66 19.65
C PRO A 246 -4.26 -17.39 19.89
N GLY A 247 -3.93 -16.80 21.04
CA GLY A 247 -2.56 -16.47 21.44
C GLY A 247 -2.09 -15.06 21.08
N PHE A 248 -2.71 -14.41 20.09
CA PHE A 248 -2.44 -12.99 19.80
C PHE A 248 -3.23 -12.04 20.70
N ALA A 249 -2.69 -10.85 20.88
CA ALA A 249 -3.35 -9.72 21.52
C ALA A 249 -4.49 -9.18 20.67
N LYS A 250 -5.45 -8.52 21.33
CA LYS A 250 -6.51 -7.76 20.67
C LYS A 250 -6.00 -6.40 20.19
N TYR A 251 -6.49 -5.97 19.03
CA TYR A 251 -6.30 -4.60 18.54
C TYR A 251 -7.18 -3.60 19.30
N GLY A 252 -6.90 -2.32 19.13
CA GLY A 252 -7.66 -1.20 19.66
C GLY A 252 -6.95 -0.50 20.82
N ALA A 253 -6.92 0.83 20.74
CA ALA A 253 -6.51 1.73 21.80
C ALA A 253 -6.83 3.17 21.36
N ASP A 254 -7.49 3.95 22.20
CA ASP A 254 -7.69 5.38 21.96
C ASP A 254 -6.58 6.17 22.66
N ALA A 255 -5.81 6.96 21.92
CA ALA A 255 -4.78 7.84 22.47
C ALA A 255 -5.30 9.27 22.57
N TYR A 256 -5.08 9.91 23.71
CA TYR A 256 -5.53 11.27 24.00
C TYR A 256 -4.33 12.18 24.28
N PHE A 257 -4.33 13.36 23.68
CA PHE A 257 -3.23 14.31 23.75
C PHE A 257 -3.72 15.66 24.26
N ASN A 258 -2.86 16.43 24.93
CA ASN A 258 -3.17 17.78 25.38
C ASN A 258 -3.08 18.80 24.21
N SER A 259 -3.30 20.09 24.49
CA SER A 259 -3.22 21.16 23.48
C SER A 259 -1.81 21.42 22.94
N TYR A 260 -0.77 20.83 23.52
CA TYR A 260 0.60 20.88 23.00
C TYR A 260 0.95 19.62 22.19
N GLY A 261 -0.01 18.70 22.03
CA GLY A 261 0.19 17.42 21.33
C GLY A 261 0.84 16.34 22.19
N GLU A 262 1.09 16.58 23.48
CA GLU A 262 1.72 15.60 24.37
C GLU A 262 0.70 14.56 24.82
N ILE A 263 1.10 13.29 24.86
CA ILE A 263 0.22 12.18 25.26
C ILE A 263 -0.20 12.33 26.74
N VAL A 264 -1.50 12.27 27.00
CA VAL A 264 -2.11 12.36 28.34
C VAL A 264 -2.44 10.98 28.87
N LYS A 265 -3.11 10.16 28.04
CA LYS A 265 -3.56 8.82 28.40
C LYS A 265 -3.82 7.97 27.17
N ILE A 266 -3.86 6.66 27.37
CA ILE A 266 -4.37 5.69 26.39
C ILE A 266 -5.48 4.87 27.03
N VAL A 267 -6.61 4.73 26.36
CA VAL A 267 -7.73 3.88 26.78
C VAL A 267 -7.76 2.64 25.91
N ARG A 268 -7.57 1.47 26.50
CA ARG A 268 -7.62 0.17 25.80
C ARG A 268 -8.42 -0.83 26.63
N GLN A 269 -9.36 -1.54 25.99
CA GLN A 269 -10.18 -2.59 26.62
C GLN A 269 -10.86 -2.09 27.91
N ASN A 270 -11.48 -0.91 27.84
CA ASN A 270 -12.15 -0.24 28.96
C ASN A 270 -11.25 0.08 30.16
N ARG A 271 -9.93 0.11 29.98
CA ARG A 271 -8.95 0.54 31.00
C ARG A 271 -8.20 1.76 30.52
N THR A 272 -7.98 2.70 31.42
CA THR A 272 -7.20 3.91 31.16
C THR A 272 -5.79 3.72 31.72
N TYR A 273 -4.80 4.07 30.93
CA TYR A 273 -3.38 4.03 31.28
C TYR A 273 -2.78 5.42 31.11
N TYR A 274 -1.89 5.79 32.03
CA TYR A 274 -1.18 7.07 32.07
C TYR A 274 0.33 6.87 31.94
N PRO A 275 1.07 7.92 31.57
CA PRO A 275 2.53 7.91 31.67
C PRO A 275 2.99 7.46 33.07
N ASN A 276 4.04 6.62 33.10
CA ASN A 276 4.60 5.95 34.29
C ASN A 276 3.82 4.74 34.83
N ASP A 277 2.66 4.40 34.28
CA ASP A 277 2.02 3.12 34.61
C ASP A 277 2.94 1.94 34.22
N LYS A 278 2.89 0.85 34.99
CA LYS A 278 3.74 -0.35 34.76
C LYS A 278 3.61 -0.92 33.34
N LEU A 279 2.43 -0.78 32.72
CA LEU A 279 2.14 -1.28 31.37
C LEU A 279 2.29 -0.22 30.28
N TRP A 280 2.77 0.99 30.59
CA TRP A 280 2.76 2.13 29.67
C TRP A 280 3.42 1.84 28.33
N GLU A 281 4.63 1.26 28.33
CA GLU A 281 5.34 0.90 27.11
C GLU A 281 4.61 -0.13 26.25
N TYR A 282 3.97 -1.11 26.91
CA TYR A 282 3.15 -2.09 26.22
C TYR A 282 1.91 -1.45 25.58
N ILE A 283 1.22 -0.57 26.30
CA ILE A 283 0.01 0.09 25.81
C ILE A 283 0.32 1.06 24.67
N LYS A 284 1.46 1.77 24.71
CA LYS A 284 1.95 2.55 23.56
C LYS A 284 2.25 1.68 22.35
N MET A 285 2.86 0.51 22.53
CA MET A 285 3.08 -0.45 21.44
C MET A 285 1.74 -0.95 20.88
N ALA A 286 0.78 -1.33 21.73
CA ALA A 286 -0.54 -1.79 21.30
C ALA A 286 -1.30 -0.73 20.50
N PHE A 287 -1.22 0.55 20.89
CA PHE A 287 -1.73 1.66 20.09
C PHE A 287 -1.06 1.74 18.72
N ARG A 288 0.27 1.74 18.68
CA ARG A 288 1.05 1.81 17.44
C ARG A 288 0.77 0.64 16.49
N GLY A 289 0.68 -0.60 17.01
CA GLY A 289 0.32 -1.77 16.23
C GLY A 289 -1.11 -1.72 15.69
N SER A 290 -2.06 -1.25 16.50
CA SER A 290 -3.45 -1.05 16.05
C SER A 290 -3.55 0.03 14.97
N LEU A 291 -2.82 1.13 15.14
CA LEU A 291 -2.72 2.21 14.16
C LEU A 291 -2.19 1.69 12.82
N MET A 292 -1.12 0.89 12.83
CA MET A 292 -0.57 0.26 11.63
C MET A 292 -1.58 -0.63 10.91
N THR A 293 -2.29 -1.48 11.66
CA THR A 293 -3.30 -2.38 11.08
C THR A 293 -4.46 -1.60 10.47
N LYS A 294 -4.93 -0.55 11.15
CA LYS A 294 -5.98 0.35 10.62
C LYS A 294 -5.54 1.00 9.31
N ILE A 295 -4.36 1.60 9.29
CA ILE A 295 -3.85 2.31 8.12
C ILE A 295 -3.63 1.35 6.95
N THR A 296 -2.94 0.24 7.19
CA THR A 296 -2.59 -0.71 6.12
C THR A 296 -3.83 -1.40 5.55
N ALA A 297 -4.72 -1.91 6.41
CA ALA A 297 -5.86 -2.70 5.96
C ALA A 297 -7.03 -1.82 5.50
N ILE A 298 -7.45 -0.85 6.33
CA ILE A 298 -8.67 -0.09 6.11
C ILE A 298 -8.41 1.10 5.20
N ASP A 299 -7.47 1.98 5.58
CA ASP A 299 -7.31 3.24 4.86
C ASP A 299 -6.64 3.04 3.51
N HIS A 300 -5.54 2.27 3.48
CA HIS A 300 -4.73 2.06 2.29
C HIS A 300 -5.33 1.00 1.37
N LEU A 301 -5.33 -0.26 1.80
CA LEU A 301 -5.72 -1.38 0.93
C LEU A 301 -7.20 -1.35 0.55
N LEU A 302 -8.12 -1.20 1.50
CA LEU A 302 -9.54 -1.14 1.17
C LEU A 302 -9.95 0.25 0.64
N GLY A 303 -9.55 1.31 1.33
CA GLY A 303 -9.97 2.68 1.03
C GLY A 303 -9.39 3.23 -0.28
N LEU A 304 -8.06 3.20 -0.43
CA LEU A 304 -7.43 3.79 -1.61
C LEU A 304 -7.43 2.83 -2.81
N HIS A 305 -6.99 1.59 -2.62
CA HIS A 305 -6.89 0.63 -3.73
C HIS A 305 -8.27 0.13 -4.18
N MET A 306 -9.00 -0.56 -3.29
CA MET A 306 -10.21 -1.30 -3.67
C MET A 306 -11.47 -0.44 -3.81
N THR A 307 -11.47 0.76 -3.24
CA THR A 307 -12.58 1.72 -3.34
C THR A 307 -12.23 2.82 -4.33
N VAL A 308 -11.38 3.79 -3.97
CA VAL A 308 -11.15 4.99 -4.79
C VAL A 308 -10.52 4.66 -6.15
N GLY A 309 -9.34 4.03 -6.14
CA GLY A 309 -8.59 3.69 -7.36
C GLY A 309 -9.35 2.74 -8.27
N ASN A 310 -9.94 1.70 -7.69
CA ASN A 310 -10.75 0.72 -8.40
C ASN A 310 -11.96 1.36 -9.11
N TYR A 311 -12.78 2.14 -8.38
CA TYR A 311 -14.00 2.70 -8.95
C TYR A 311 -13.72 3.85 -9.92
N LEU A 312 -12.72 4.70 -9.64
CA LEU A 312 -12.30 5.74 -10.58
C LEU A 312 -11.85 5.12 -11.92
N THR A 313 -11.01 4.08 -11.84
CA THR A 313 -10.50 3.38 -13.03
C THR A 313 -11.61 2.64 -13.78
N THR A 314 -12.48 1.92 -13.05
CA THR A 314 -13.57 1.16 -13.65
C THR A 314 -14.56 2.09 -14.35
N VAL A 315 -15.10 3.08 -13.64
CA VAL A 315 -16.18 3.92 -14.17
C VAL A 315 -15.67 4.83 -15.28
N SER A 316 -14.45 5.35 -15.19
CA SER A 316 -13.88 6.15 -16.29
C SER A 316 -13.73 5.34 -17.58
N ARG A 317 -13.38 4.05 -17.51
CA ARG A 317 -13.26 3.18 -18.68
C ARG A 317 -14.59 2.74 -19.27
N GLU A 318 -15.61 2.57 -18.44
CA GLU A 318 -16.92 2.09 -18.89
C GLU A 318 -17.82 3.21 -19.42
N GLN A 319 -17.72 4.41 -18.85
CA GLN A 319 -18.68 5.49 -19.11
C GLN A 319 -18.14 6.62 -19.98
N LEU A 320 -16.82 6.77 -20.11
CA LEU A 320 -16.23 7.86 -20.88
C LEU A 320 -15.55 7.34 -22.16
N PRO A 321 -15.90 7.89 -23.34
CA PRO A 321 -15.22 7.58 -24.59
C PRO A 321 -13.69 7.82 -24.53
N PRO A 322 -12.89 7.10 -25.33
CA PRO A 322 -11.43 7.24 -25.31
C PRO A 322 -10.91 8.66 -25.55
N ASP A 323 -11.60 9.47 -26.35
CA ASP A 323 -11.29 10.86 -26.68
C ASP A 323 -12.04 11.88 -25.79
N HIS A 324 -12.80 11.42 -24.80
CA HIS A 324 -13.51 12.30 -23.89
C HIS A 324 -12.54 13.11 -23.00
N PRO A 325 -12.77 14.42 -22.78
CA PRO A 325 -11.87 15.26 -21.97
C PRO A 325 -11.58 14.73 -20.57
N LEU A 326 -12.62 14.30 -19.84
CA LEU A 326 -12.45 13.70 -18.51
C LEU A 326 -11.69 12.37 -18.54
N ARG A 327 -11.83 11.57 -19.61
CA ARG A 327 -11.11 10.31 -19.75
C ARG A 327 -9.61 10.54 -19.84
N ARG A 328 -9.19 11.58 -20.58
CA ARG A 328 -7.78 11.99 -20.70
C ARG A 328 -7.22 12.61 -19.42
N LEU A 329 -8.03 13.38 -18.70
CA LEU A 329 -7.63 13.96 -17.41
C LEU A 329 -7.36 12.86 -16.36
N ILE A 330 -8.23 11.85 -16.27
CA ILE A 330 -8.17 10.78 -15.26
C ILE A 330 -7.07 9.76 -15.58
N LYS A 331 -6.84 9.47 -16.86
CA LYS A 331 -5.97 8.38 -17.34
C LYS A 331 -4.63 8.26 -16.59
N PRO A 332 -3.81 9.32 -16.42
CA PRO A 332 -2.51 9.18 -15.76
C PRO A 332 -2.60 8.62 -14.33
N PHE A 333 -3.64 9.01 -13.61
CA PHE A 333 -3.87 8.67 -12.20
C PHE A 333 -4.53 7.29 -11.99
N THR A 334 -4.72 6.53 -13.07
CA THR A 334 -5.28 5.17 -13.06
C THR A 334 -4.28 4.11 -13.52
N PHE A 335 -3.04 4.52 -13.81
CA PHE A 335 -1.99 3.64 -14.29
C PHE A 335 -1.82 2.44 -13.35
N ARG A 336 -1.86 1.22 -13.90
CA ARG A 336 -1.65 -0.06 -13.22
C ARG A 336 -2.64 -0.39 -12.09
N ALA A 337 -3.64 0.45 -11.82
CA ALA A 337 -4.57 0.27 -10.70
C ALA A 337 -5.34 -1.06 -10.80
N VAL A 338 -5.70 -1.52 -12.02
CA VAL A 338 -6.39 -2.81 -12.20
C VAL A 338 -5.43 -3.96 -11.96
N ALA A 339 -4.25 -3.92 -12.56
CA ALA A 339 -3.26 -5.00 -12.44
C ALA A 339 -2.85 -5.22 -10.98
N ILE A 340 -2.56 -4.15 -10.23
CA ILE A 340 -2.18 -4.28 -8.82
C ILE A 340 -3.35 -4.71 -7.94
N ASN A 341 -4.56 -4.19 -8.17
CA ASN A 341 -5.73 -4.60 -7.38
C ASN A 341 -6.07 -6.08 -7.59
N ARG A 342 -5.91 -6.58 -8.82
CA ARG A 342 -6.06 -8.01 -9.14
C ARG A 342 -4.99 -8.86 -8.45
N ALA A 343 -3.74 -8.39 -8.41
CA ALA A 343 -2.67 -9.07 -7.66
C ALA A 343 -2.98 -9.09 -6.15
N ALA A 344 -3.34 -7.95 -5.56
CA ALA A 344 -3.72 -7.81 -4.16
C ALA A 344 -4.94 -8.67 -3.78
N ALA A 345 -5.93 -8.82 -4.65
CA ALA A 345 -7.07 -9.71 -4.40
C ALA A 345 -6.63 -11.17 -4.15
N ARG A 346 -5.59 -11.64 -4.86
CA ARG A 346 -5.06 -13.01 -4.72
C ARG A 346 -4.06 -13.15 -3.57
N SER A 347 -3.27 -12.10 -3.32
CA SER A 347 -2.11 -12.13 -2.42
C SER A 347 -2.35 -11.50 -1.04
N LEU A 348 -3.27 -10.55 -0.90
CA LEU A 348 -3.55 -9.84 0.34
C LEU A 348 -4.93 -10.18 0.90
N PHE A 349 -5.98 -10.24 0.08
CA PHE A 349 -7.35 -10.49 0.57
C PHE A 349 -7.65 -11.96 0.87
N TRP A 350 -6.99 -12.88 0.17
CA TRP A 350 -7.32 -14.30 0.25
C TRP A 350 -6.94 -14.91 1.60
N THR A 351 -7.73 -15.88 2.06
CA THR A 351 -7.43 -16.68 3.26
C THR A 351 -6.05 -17.33 3.15
N LYS A 352 -5.25 -17.33 4.23
CA LYS A 352 -3.85 -17.79 4.27
C LYS A 352 -2.87 -17.01 3.37
N ALA A 353 -3.28 -15.89 2.78
CA ALA A 353 -2.37 -15.03 2.03
C ALA A 353 -1.63 -14.06 2.97
N TYR A 354 -0.93 -13.07 2.42
CA TYR A 354 -0.01 -12.20 3.16
C TYR A 354 -0.67 -11.50 4.35
N MET A 355 -1.83 -10.84 4.18
CA MET A 355 -2.47 -10.13 5.29
C MET A 355 -2.93 -11.07 6.40
N HIS A 356 -3.57 -12.19 6.04
CA HIS A 356 -4.03 -13.16 7.03
C HIS A 356 -2.85 -13.69 7.86
N ARG A 357 -1.69 -13.94 7.23
CA ARG A 357 -0.51 -14.43 7.94
C ARG A 357 0.25 -13.34 8.72
N ALA A 358 0.25 -12.08 8.25
CA ALA A 358 0.98 -11.00 8.90
C ALA A 358 0.21 -10.33 10.04
N LEU A 359 -1.12 -10.31 9.98
CA LEU A 359 -1.99 -9.79 11.04
C LEU A 359 -2.42 -10.90 11.99
N ALA A 360 -2.93 -10.53 13.17
CA ALA A 360 -3.46 -11.44 14.17
C ALA A 360 -4.89 -11.94 13.86
N LEU A 361 -5.56 -11.38 12.85
CA LEU A 361 -7.00 -11.58 12.59
C LEU A 361 -7.34 -13.01 12.13
N THR A 362 -8.49 -13.54 12.54
CA THR A 362 -9.08 -14.74 11.88
C THR A 362 -9.69 -14.35 10.52
N ASP A 363 -10.18 -15.31 9.73
CA ASP A 363 -10.96 -14.99 8.53
C ASP A 363 -12.22 -14.16 8.85
N ALA A 364 -12.85 -14.42 10.01
CA ALA A 364 -13.95 -13.62 10.52
C ALA A 364 -13.47 -12.20 10.90
N GLY A 365 -12.32 -12.09 11.56
CA GLY A 365 -11.69 -10.80 11.88
C GLY A 365 -11.34 -9.97 10.64
N LEU A 366 -10.85 -10.60 9.58
CA LEU A 366 -10.63 -9.94 8.28
C LEU A 366 -11.95 -9.45 7.67
N THR A 367 -12.99 -10.30 7.67
CA THR A 367 -14.32 -9.93 7.18
C THR A 367 -14.90 -8.74 7.96
N GLN A 368 -14.76 -8.74 9.29
CA GLN A 368 -15.16 -7.61 10.15
C GLN A 368 -14.36 -6.34 9.83
N THR A 369 -13.06 -6.48 9.55
CA THR A 369 -12.19 -5.37 9.15
C THR A 369 -12.67 -4.73 7.85
N TRP A 370 -12.98 -5.53 6.82
CA TRP A 370 -13.45 -5.04 5.53
C TRP A 370 -14.84 -4.40 5.62
N LYS A 371 -15.74 -5.01 6.39
CA LYS A 371 -17.05 -4.43 6.68
C LYS A 371 -16.91 -3.07 7.36
N THR A 372 -16.08 -2.99 8.41
CA THR A 372 -15.84 -1.74 9.14
C THR A 372 -15.32 -0.64 8.22
N GLY A 373 -14.34 -0.95 7.36
CA GLY A 373 -13.81 0.03 6.42
C GLY A 373 -14.82 0.51 5.39
N THR A 374 -15.68 -0.39 4.89
CA THR A 374 -16.76 -0.02 3.95
C THR A 374 -17.81 0.85 4.63
N ASP A 375 -18.24 0.48 5.84
CA ASP A 375 -19.28 1.20 6.59
C ASP A 375 -18.81 2.57 7.11
N SER A 376 -17.50 2.75 7.32
CA SER A 376 -16.92 3.98 7.88
C SER A 376 -16.34 4.94 6.84
N PHE A 377 -16.36 4.57 5.55
CA PHE A 377 -15.84 5.41 4.49
C PHE A 377 -16.60 6.74 4.40
N LYS A 378 -15.86 7.84 4.30
CA LYS A 378 -16.40 9.19 4.13
C LYS A 378 -15.71 9.89 2.97
N PHE A 379 -16.50 10.55 2.13
CA PHE A 379 -16.06 11.43 1.07
C PHE A 379 -15.99 12.83 1.64
N GLU A 380 -14.75 13.29 1.82
CA GLU A 380 -14.42 14.63 2.25
C GLU A 380 -13.32 15.13 1.31
N THR A 381 -13.50 16.33 0.79
CA THR A 381 -12.39 17.05 0.15
C THR A 381 -11.32 17.34 1.20
N PHE A 382 -10.07 17.49 0.78
CA PHE A 382 -8.99 17.74 1.74
C PHE A 382 -9.25 18.96 2.65
N PRO A 383 -9.80 20.10 2.17
CA PRO A 383 -10.21 21.19 3.05
C PRO A 383 -11.27 20.80 4.09
N GLU A 384 -12.20 19.90 3.75
CA GLU A 384 -13.21 19.40 4.69
C GLU A 384 -12.58 18.46 5.73
N THR A 385 -11.59 17.64 5.34
CA THR A 385 -10.78 16.86 6.28
C THR A 385 -10.06 17.76 7.29
N VAL A 386 -9.41 18.83 6.81
CA VAL A 386 -8.73 19.82 7.67
C VAL A 386 -9.74 20.45 8.64
N ALA A 387 -10.91 20.87 8.14
CA ALA A 387 -11.97 21.46 8.95
C ALA A 387 -12.55 20.48 9.99
N ARG A 388 -12.72 19.20 9.64
CA ARG A 388 -13.19 18.17 10.58
C ARG A 388 -12.17 17.90 11.68
N GLN A 389 -10.89 17.73 11.33
CA GLN A 389 -9.84 17.50 12.32
C GLN A 389 -9.70 18.68 13.30
N ASN A 390 -9.91 19.91 12.81
CA ASN A 390 -10.01 21.14 13.61
C ASN A 390 -8.81 21.34 14.57
N ILE A 391 -7.60 21.08 14.08
CA ILE A 391 -6.37 21.24 14.84
C ILE A 391 -5.97 22.72 14.87
N ASP A 392 -5.89 23.30 16.08
CA ASP A 392 -5.88 24.75 16.28
C ASP A 392 -4.75 25.28 17.18
N THR A 393 -4.06 24.43 17.94
CA THR A 393 -2.98 24.86 18.84
C THR A 393 -1.62 24.28 18.49
N VAL A 394 -1.56 23.27 17.62
CA VAL A 394 -0.31 22.68 17.12
C VAL A 394 -0.22 22.82 15.60
N ASN A 395 0.99 23.05 15.10
CA ASN A 395 1.24 23.09 13.68
C ASN A 395 1.26 21.67 13.10
N LEU A 396 0.29 21.32 12.26
CA LEU A 396 0.20 20.00 11.64
C LEU A 396 0.73 20.03 10.20
N PRO A 397 1.92 19.47 9.89
CA PRO A 397 2.44 19.40 8.53
C PRO A 397 1.47 18.75 7.54
N PHE A 398 0.68 17.78 8.01
CA PHE A 398 -0.37 17.14 7.21
C PHE A 398 -1.36 18.18 6.65
N HIS A 399 -1.80 19.14 7.45
CA HIS A 399 -2.71 20.21 6.99
C HIS A 399 -2.00 21.19 6.07
N ASN A 400 -0.83 21.72 6.46
CA ASN A 400 -0.17 22.79 5.70
C ASN A 400 0.31 22.33 4.33
N ASP A 401 1.02 21.20 4.30
CA ASP A 401 1.61 20.68 3.07
C ASP A 401 0.50 20.07 2.21
N GLY A 402 -0.47 19.40 2.84
CA GLY A 402 -1.64 18.84 2.17
C GLY A 402 -2.50 19.92 1.51
N MET A 403 -2.72 21.07 2.16
CA MET A 403 -3.47 22.19 1.56
C MET A 403 -2.72 22.79 0.38
N SER A 404 -1.38 22.87 0.48
CA SER A 404 -0.54 23.33 -0.62
C SER A 404 -0.66 22.41 -1.84
N TYR A 405 -0.57 21.09 -1.63
CA TYR A 405 -0.76 20.10 -2.68
C TYR A 405 -2.20 20.09 -3.24
N TRP A 406 -3.22 20.13 -2.36
CA TRP A 406 -4.63 20.22 -2.75
C TRP A 406 -4.88 21.40 -3.69
N ASN A 407 -4.35 22.58 -3.38
CA ASN A 407 -4.54 23.77 -4.20
C ASN A 407 -3.94 23.60 -5.61
N ILE A 408 -2.78 22.94 -5.73
CA ILE A 408 -2.15 22.64 -7.02
C ILE A 408 -3.00 21.66 -7.83
N VAL A 409 -3.41 20.54 -7.22
CA VAL A 409 -4.28 19.54 -7.88
C VAL A 409 -5.61 20.13 -8.28
N ARG A 410 -6.25 20.89 -7.38
CA ARG A 410 -7.56 21.49 -7.62
C ARG A 410 -7.51 22.56 -8.70
N LYS A 411 -6.41 23.32 -8.78
CA LYS A 411 -6.15 24.25 -9.88
C LYS A 411 -5.95 23.51 -11.20
N PHE A 412 -5.13 22.45 -11.22
CA PHE A 412 -4.92 21.62 -12.42
C PHE A 412 -6.24 21.07 -12.99
N VAL A 413 -7.06 20.43 -12.15
CA VAL A 413 -8.38 19.94 -12.55
C VAL A 413 -9.29 21.08 -13.02
N GLY A 414 -9.28 22.20 -12.28
CA GLY A 414 -10.08 23.37 -12.62
C GLY A 414 -9.75 23.96 -13.99
N ASP A 415 -8.47 24.20 -14.24
CA ASP A 415 -7.96 24.76 -15.49
C ASP A 415 -8.23 23.82 -16.66
N TYR A 416 -8.05 22.51 -16.47
CA TYR A 416 -8.32 21.52 -17.50
C TYR A 416 -9.81 21.45 -17.84
N VAL A 417 -10.69 21.29 -16.85
CA VAL A 417 -12.15 21.18 -17.07
C VAL A 417 -12.69 22.45 -17.73
N ASN A 418 -12.17 23.63 -17.36
CA ASN A 418 -12.55 24.92 -17.96
C ASN A 418 -12.18 25.07 -19.45
N LEU A 419 -11.32 24.22 -20.00
CA LEU A 419 -11.05 24.20 -21.45
C LEU A 419 -12.25 23.70 -22.24
N TYR A 420 -13.04 22.78 -21.66
CA TYR A 420 -14.08 22.02 -22.36
C TYR A 420 -15.50 22.33 -21.87
N TYR A 421 -15.68 22.81 -20.62
CA TYR A 421 -16.97 23.14 -20.03
C TYR A 421 -16.95 24.56 -19.43
N ARG A 422 -18.03 25.32 -19.61
CA ARG A 422 -18.16 26.72 -19.15
C ARG A 422 -19.22 26.92 -18.07
N SER A 423 -20.16 25.98 -17.94
CA SER A 423 -21.29 26.09 -17.02
C SER A 423 -21.70 24.73 -16.44
N ASP A 424 -22.54 24.75 -15.39
CA ASP A 424 -23.19 23.55 -14.87
C ASP A 424 -24.06 22.86 -15.94
N ASP A 425 -24.70 23.66 -16.79
CA ASP A 425 -25.50 23.17 -17.92
C ASP A 425 -24.67 22.35 -18.91
N ASP A 426 -23.42 22.72 -19.19
CA ASP A 426 -22.57 22.00 -20.13
C ASP A 426 -22.23 20.60 -19.61
N VAL A 427 -21.97 20.47 -18.30
CA VAL A 427 -21.64 19.16 -17.69
C VAL A 427 -22.86 18.27 -17.50
N VAL A 428 -24.03 18.86 -17.24
CA VAL A 428 -25.29 18.11 -17.12
C VAL A 428 -25.83 17.69 -18.50
N LYS A 429 -25.58 18.45 -19.57
CA LYS A 429 -26.00 18.05 -20.93
C LYS A 429 -25.08 17.03 -21.59
N ASP A 430 -23.89 16.81 -21.03
CA ASP A 430 -22.96 15.80 -21.52
C ASP A 430 -23.34 14.42 -20.96
N THR A 431 -23.92 13.59 -21.82
CA THR A 431 -24.43 12.27 -21.45
C THR A 431 -23.35 11.32 -20.93
N SER A 432 -22.09 11.48 -21.36
CA SER A 432 -20.97 10.68 -20.86
C SER A 432 -20.57 11.12 -19.45
N VAL A 433 -20.61 12.43 -19.16
CA VAL A 433 -20.37 12.96 -17.82
C VAL A 433 -21.48 12.55 -16.85
N GLU A 434 -22.75 12.65 -17.26
CA GLU A 434 -23.88 12.20 -16.44
C GLU A 434 -23.79 10.70 -16.13
N ALA A 435 -23.50 9.87 -17.13
CA ALA A 435 -23.33 8.43 -16.95
C ALA A 435 -22.15 8.09 -16.03
N PHE A 436 -21.00 8.76 -16.21
CA PHE A 436 -19.84 8.65 -15.32
C PHE A 436 -20.21 9.02 -13.88
N TRP A 437 -20.86 10.16 -13.68
CA TRP A 437 -21.21 10.63 -12.33
C TRP A 437 -22.21 9.70 -11.64
N ALA A 438 -23.26 9.28 -12.34
CA ALA A 438 -24.25 8.35 -11.81
C ALA A 438 -23.63 7.00 -11.45
N ALA A 439 -22.80 6.43 -12.33
CA ALA A 439 -22.11 5.18 -12.08
C ALA A 439 -21.12 5.30 -10.91
N PHE A 440 -20.31 6.36 -10.85
CA PHE A 440 -19.37 6.57 -9.75
C PHE A 440 -20.10 6.73 -8.41
N ASN A 441 -21.18 7.54 -8.38
CA ASN A 441 -22.04 7.71 -7.21
C ASN A 441 -22.66 6.37 -6.74
N SER A 442 -23.08 5.50 -7.66
CA SER A 442 -23.67 4.20 -7.32
C SER A 442 -22.68 3.19 -6.72
N LYS A 443 -21.37 3.37 -6.97
CA LYS A 443 -20.32 2.46 -6.51
C LYS A 443 -19.70 2.91 -5.19
N MET A 444 -19.59 4.21 -4.97
CA MET A 444 -19.06 4.74 -3.72
C MET A 444 -19.92 4.27 -2.53
N PRO A 445 -19.33 3.95 -1.37
CA PRO A 445 -20.05 3.50 -0.18
C PRO A 445 -20.92 4.61 0.46
N MET A 446 -21.03 5.77 -0.20
CA MET A 446 -21.88 6.88 0.19
C MET A 446 -22.29 7.70 -1.03
N GLN A 447 -23.31 8.54 -0.83
CA GLN A 447 -23.82 9.43 -1.87
C GLN A 447 -22.88 10.62 -2.10
N LEU A 448 -22.48 10.82 -3.36
CA LEU A 448 -21.81 12.02 -3.84
C LEU A 448 -22.79 13.20 -3.88
N ARG A 449 -22.22 14.41 -3.84
CA ARG A 449 -22.99 15.65 -4.04
C ARG A 449 -23.59 15.71 -5.45
N PRO A 450 -24.63 16.52 -5.70
CA PRO A 450 -25.21 16.68 -7.03
C PRO A 450 -24.16 17.09 -8.08
N LEU A 451 -24.32 16.62 -9.32
CA LEU A 451 -23.43 16.99 -10.41
C LEU A 451 -23.54 18.50 -10.69
N THR A 452 -22.43 19.19 -10.47
CA THR A 452 -22.20 20.61 -10.83
C THR A 452 -20.74 20.73 -11.27
N MET A 453 -20.37 21.82 -11.94
CA MET A 453 -18.98 22.10 -12.27
C MET A 453 -18.09 22.13 -11.02
N LYS A 454 -18.59 22.71 -9.92
CA LYS A 454 -17.85 22.75 -8.66
C LYS A 454 -17.62 21.34 -8.12
N ASN A 455 -18.68 20.55 -7.97
CA ASN A 455 -18.59 19.21 -7.38
C ASN A 455 -17.81 18.26 -8.27
N LEU A 456 -17.94 18.34 -9.60
CA LEU A 456 -17.14 17.56 -10.54
C LEU A 456 -15.64 17.83 -10.33
N LYS A 457 -15.24 19.11 -10.32
CA LYS A 457 -13.84 19.48 -10.14
C LYS A 457 -13.32 19.12 -8.75
N ASP A 458 -14.12 19.31 -7.70
CA ASP A 458 -13.74 18.96 -6.32
C ASP A 458 -13.59 17.44 -6.16
N THR A 459 -14.49 16.65 -6.74
CA THR A 459 -14.44 15.18 -6.69
C THR A 459 -13.27 14.62 -7.50
N LEU A 460 -13.01 15.12 -8.71
CA LEU A 460 -11.85 14.69 -9.48
C LEU A 460 -10.53 15.09 -8.81
N ALA A 461 -10.45 16.30 -8.26
CA ALA A 461 -9.28 16.73 -7.49
C ALA A 461 -9.07 15.85 -6.25
N GLN A 462 -10.13 15.50 -5.53
CA GLN A 462 -10.04 14.63 -4.36
C GLN A 462 -9.65 13.20 -4.72
N ALA A 463 -10.17 12.67 -5.83
CA ALA A 463 -9.77 11.35 -6.31
C ALA A 463 -8.28 11.32 -6.67
N ILE A 464 -7.78 12.34 -7.39
CA ILE A 464 -6.35 12.48 -7.69
C ILE A 464 -5.53 12.62 -6.40
N PHE A 465 -5.96 13.46 -5.46
CA PHE A 465 -5.31 13.64 -4.17
C PHE A 465 -5.17 12.32 -3.40
N TRP A 466 -6.23 11.51 -3.39
CA TRP A 466 -6.23 10.20 -2.73
C TRP A 466 -5.28 9.20 -3.39
N VAL A 467 -5.36 9.04 -4.71
CA VAL A 467 -4.55 8.02 -5.42
C VAL A 467 -3.08 8.41 -5.61
N THR A 468 -2.70 9.62 -5.21
CA THR A 468 -1.31 10.10 -5.25
C THR A 468 -0.79 10.34 -3.83
N ALA A 469 -1.16 11.46 -3.21
CA ALA A 469 -0.59 11.89 -1.94
C ALA A 469 -1.02 11.02 -0.76
N MET A 470 -2.29 10.60 -0.68
CA MET A 470 -2.70 9.71 0.42
C MET A 470 -2.19 8.28 0.22
N HIS A 471 -2.06 7.81 -1.03
CA HIS A 471 -1.38 6.54 -1.30
C HIS A 471 0.08 6.60 -0.87
N ASN A 472 0.78 7.72 -1.13
CA ASN A 472 2.11 7.96 -0.57
C ASN A 472 2.11 7.99 0.97
N HIS A 473 1.17 8.72 1.60
CA HIS A 473 1.06 8.81 3.06
C HIS A 473 0.94 7.45 3.74
N MET A 474 0.07 6.59 3.20
CA MET A 474 -0.35 5.34 3.86
C MET A 474 0.38 4.11 3.32
N GLY A 475 0.99 4.20 2.14
CA GLY A 475 1.72 3.13 1.47
C GLY A 475 3.22 3.11 1.75
N ASN A 476 3.84 4.28 2.01
CA ASN A 476 5.27 4.38 2.33
C ASN A 476 5.55 4.19 3.83
N VAL A 477 5.11 3.06 4.38
CA VAL A 477 5.22 2.76 5.81
C VAL A 477 6.45 1.96 6.21
N ALA A 478 7.39 1.73 5.28
CA ALA A 478 8.61 0.95 5.52
C ALA A 478 9.42 1.47 6.72
N GLU A 479 9.46 2.78 6.93
CA GLU A 479 10.17 3.41 8.06
C GLU A 479 9.60 3.07 9.45
N TYR A 480 8.37 2.57 9.51
CA TYR A 480 7.68 2.25 10.76
C TYR A 480 7.76 0.77 11.17
N VAL A 481 8.10 -0.10 10.23
CA VAL A 481 7.88 -1.57 10.37
C VAL A 481 9.16 -2.40 10.20
N SER A 482 10.32 -1.76 10.01
CA SER A 482 11.62 -2.44 10.06
C SER A 482 11.91 -2.98 11.47
N ASP A 483 11.48 -2.24 12.50
CA ASP A 483 11.61 -2.59 13.90
C ASP A 483 10.34 -3.31 14.41
N PRO A 484 10.45 -4.61 14.80
CA PRO A 484 9.31 -5.39 15.30
C PRO A 484 8.63 -4.83 16.54
N ALA A 485 9.27 -3.89 17.26
CA ALA A 485 8.73 -3.28 18.47
C ALA A 485 8.13 -1.89 18.24
N PHE A 486 8.23 -1.34 17.03
CA PHE A 486 7.72 0.01 16.74
C PHE A 486 6.23 -0.03 16.38
N MET A 487 5.88 -0.58 15.22
CA MET A 487 4.51 -0.70 14.73
C MET A 487 4.16 -2.12 14.26
N PRO A 488 4.13 -3.12 15.17
CA PRO A 488 3.88 -4.52 14.80
C PRO A 488 2.45 -4.75 14.33
N GLY A 489 2.30 -5.48 13.22
CA GLY A 489 1.00 -5.91 12.70
C GLY A 489 0.34 -7.02 13.52
N ALA A 490 1.10 -7.79 14.32
CA ALA A 490 0.60 -8.83 15.21
C ALA A 490 1.57 -9.05 16.38
N TRP A 491 1.06 -9.21 17.60
CA TRP A 491 1.86 -9.45 18.80
C TRP A 491 1.10 -10.29 19.82
N VAL A 492 1.81 -10.87 20.79
CA VAL A 492 1.22 -11.60 21.93
C VAL A 492 0.98 -10.64 23.08
N GLU A 493 -0.14 -10.81 23.79
CA GLU A 493 -0.53 -9.91 24.89
C GLU A 493 0.60 -9.78 25.93
N GLY A 494 1.03 -8.55 26.20
CA GLY A 494 2.12 -8.22 27.13
C GLY A 494 3.53 -8.25 26.54
N GLU A 495 3.75 -8.80 25.35
CA GLU A 495 5.05 -8.72 24.66
C GLU A 495 5.25 -7.33 24.04
N LEU A 496 6.49 -6.82 24.02
CA LEU A 496 6.83 -5.49 23.47
C LEU A 496 7.27 -5.51 22.00
N ALA A 497 7.07 -6.62 21.30
CA ALA A 497 7.44 -6.76 19.89
C ALA A 497 6.63 -7.86 19.20
N ALA A 498 6.44 -7.74 17.89
CA ALA A 498 6.06 -8.88 17.05
C ALA A 498 7.12 -9.98 17.16
N ARG A 499 6.68 -11.24 17.15
CA ARG A 499 7.60 -12.39 17.13
C ARG A 499 8.36 -12.48 15.80
N PRO A 500 9.53 -13.14 15.76
CA PRO A 500 10.41 -13.14 14.58
C PRO A 500 9.70 -13.46 13.26
N GLY A 501 8.92 -14.55 13.20
CA GLY A 501 8.17 -14.93 12.00
C GLY A 501 7.09 -13.92 11.61
N ALA A 502 6.32 -13.38 12.58
CA ALA A 502 5.32 -12.35 12.30
C ALA A 502 5.95 -11.07 11.77
N ALA A 503 7.07 -10.64 12.35
CA ALA A 503 7.80 -9.47 11.92
C ALA A 503 8.37 -9.61 10.50
N VAL A 504 8.96 -10.78 10.18
CA VAL A 504 9.46 -11.03 8.82
C VAL A 504 8.32 -11.10 7.81
N ARG A 505 7.16 -11.68 8.15
CA ARG A 505 6.00 -11.67 7.24
C ARG A 505 5.50 -10.26 6.93
N GLN A 506 5.42 -9.38 7.93
CA GLN A 506 5.11 -7.96 7.72
C GLN A 506 6.16 -7.27 6.83
N ALA A 507 7.44 -7.56 7.05
CA ALA A 507 8.54 -7.03 6.25
C ALA A 507 8.52 -7.51 4.79
N VAL A 508 8.12 -8.76 4.54
CA VAL A 508 7.97 -9.28 3.17
C VAL A 508 6.83 -8.58 2.44
N ILE A 509 5.75 -8.18 3.12
CA ILE A 509 4.70 -7.35 2.52
C ILE A 509 5.29 -6.02 2.07
N MET A 510 6.08 -5.34 2.92
CA MET A 510 6.72 -4.07 2.55
C MET A 510 7.65 -4.20 1.35
N ALA A 511 8.45 -5.26 1.30
CA ALA A 511 9.31 -5.54 0.15
C ALA A 511 8.48 -5.75 -1.14
N LEU A 512 7.32 -6.39 -1.03
CA LEU A 512 6.42 -6.63 -2.17
C LEU A 512 5.72 -5.35 -2.65
N THR A 513 5.32 -4.47 -1.73
CA THR A 513 4.47 -3.29 -2.00
C THR A 513 5.26 -1.98 -2.08
N GLY A 514 6.60 -2.01 -2.02
CA GLY A 514 7.43 -0.82 -2.12
C GLY A 514 8.23 -0.71 -3.43
N LEU A 515 7.75 -1.34 -4.50
CA LEU A 515 8.33 -1.22 -5.83
C LEU A 515 8.03 0.17 -6.42
N GLN A 516 9.07 0.88 -6.85
CA GLN A 516 8.92 2.22 -7.42
C GLN A 516 7.99 2.23 -8.65
N GLN A 517 7.06 3.19 -8.70
CA GLN A 517 6.13 3.42 -9.81
C GLN A 517 6.49 4.71 -10.57
N PRO A 518 5.79 5.07 -11.66
CA PRO A 518 6.04 6.34 -12.33
C PRO A 518 5.81 7.51 -11.38
N SER A 519 6.71 8.48 -11.40
CA SER A 519 6.60 9.65 -10.53
C SER A 519 5.43 10.53 -10.98
N ILE A 520 4.79 11.20 -10.04
CA ILE A 520 3.84 12.28 -10.35
C ILE A 520 4.50 13.45 -11.13
N LEU A 521 5.84 13.55 -11.09
CA LEU A 521 6.60 14.56 -11.82
C LEU A 521 6.91 14.17 -13.28
N ASP A 522 6.67 12.91 -13.68
CA ASP A 522 6.91 12.47 -15.05
C ASP A 522 6.02 13.24 -16.05
N ASP A 523 6.51 13.44 -17.28
CA ASP A 523 5.70 14.02 -18.35
C ASP A 523 4.69 12.99 -18.88
N PHE A 524 3.42 13.23 -18.61
CA PHE A 524 2.29 12.47 -19.16
C PHE A 524 1.47 13.29 -20.17
N SER A 525 1.96 14.45 -20.63
CA SER A 525 1.20 15.35 -21.50
C SER A 525 0.85 14.74 -22.87
N HIS A 526 1.54 13.67 -23.30
CA HIS A 526 1.24 12.97 -24.55
C HIS A 526 -0.16 12.35 -24.57
N VAL A 527 -0.78 12.08 -23.41
CA VAL A 527 -2.16 11.55 -23.35
C VAL A 527 -3.24 12.63 -23.50
N MET A 528 -2.88 13.91 -23.44
CA MET A 528 -3.83 15.03 -23.47
C MET A 528 -4.32 15.35 -24.88
N LEU A 529 -5.58 15.78 -25.00
CA LEU A 529 -6.29 15.93 -26.29
C LEU A 529 -5.66 16.97 -27.22
N ASP A 530 -5.20 18.10 -26.68
CA ASP A 530 -4.73 19.23 -27.47
C ASP A 530 -3.57 19.99 -26.80
N ASN A 531 -3.05 21.01 -27.50
CA ASN A 531 -1.92 21.81 -27.01
C ASN A 531 -2.25 22.64 -25.76
N LYS A 532 -3.50 23.05 -25.55
CA LYS A 532 -3.91 23.80 -24.36
C LYS A 532 -3.92 22.87 -23.15
N ALA A 533 -4.48 21.68 -23.31
CA ALA A 533 -4.49 20.62 -22.30
C ALA A 533 -3.06 20.17 -21.95
N LYS A 534 -2.19 19.98 -22.95
CA LYS A 534 -0.76 19.70 -22.74
C LYS A 534 -0.08 20.79 -21.93
N LYS A 535 -0.41 22.07 -22.19
CA LYS A 535 0.13 23.19 -21.41
C LYS A 535 -0.32 23.12 -19.95
N VAL A 536 -1.60 22.84 -19.69
CA VAL A 536 -2.13 22.70 -18.33
C VAL A 536 -1.39 21.60 -17.54
N CYS A 537 -1.08 20.46 -18.17
CA CYS A 537 -0.26 19.41 -17.54
C CYS A 537 1.18 19.86 -17.23
N LYS A 538 1.81 20.61 -18.14
CA LYS A 538 3.15 21.15 -17.89
C LYS A 538 3.16 22.18 -16.76
N ASP A 539 2.12 23.02 -16.70
CA ASP A 539 1.94 23.98 -15.60
C ASP A 539 1.73 23.25 -14.26
N PHE A 540 1.01 22.12 -14.25
CA PHE A 540 0.87 21.25 -13.08
C PHE A 540 2.21 20.67 -12.62
N ASN A 541 2.98 20.06 -13.53
CA ASN A 541 4.31 19.53 -13.19
C ASN A 541 5.23 20.63 -12.63
N ASN A 542 5.24 21.83 -13.22
CA ASN A 542 6.01 22.96 -12.70
C ASN A 542 5.58 23.35 -11.27
N GLY A 543 4.28 23.36 -10.99
CA GLY A 543 3.75 23.62 -9.66
C GLY A 543 4.19 22.57 -8.64
N LEU A 544 4.15 21.29 -9.01
CA LEU A 544 4.62 20.19 -8.17
C LEU A 544 6.12 20.24 -7.92
N THR A 545 6.93 20.53 -8.94
CA THR A 545 8.39 20.71 -8.77
C THR A 545 8.70 21.84 -7.79
N ALA A 546 7.99 22.97 -7.90
CA ALA A 546 8.15 24.09 -6.96
C ALA A 546 7.74 23.70 -5.53
N LEU A 547 6.63 22.96 -5.36
CA LEU A 547 6.20 22.46 -4.06
C LEU A 547 7.26 21.53 -3.42
N GLY A 548 7.88 20.65 -4.21
CA GLY A 548 8.95 19.78 -3.72
C GLY A 548 10.09 20.54 -3.05
N PHE A 549 10.57 21.63 -3.68
CA PHE A 549 11.59 22.49 -3.06
C PHE A 549 11.13 23.16 -1.77
N VAL A 550 9.85 23.56 -1.69
CA VAL A 550 9.27 24.13 -0.47
C VAL A 550 9.23 23.08 0.64
N ASN A 551 8.82 21.84 0.34
CA ASN A 551 8.77 20.78 1.34
C ASN A 551 10.17 20.39 1.83
N ASP A 552 11.16 20.29 0.93
CA ASP A 552 12.56 20.02 1.29
C ASP A 552 13.10 21.11 2.24
N PHE A 553 12.84 22.38 1.91
CA PHE A 553 13.23 23.50 2.76
C PHE A 553 12.55 23.44 4.13
N GLN A 554 11.24 23.21 4.19
CA GLN A 554 10.51 23.12 5.46
C GLN A 554 10.98 21.95 6.32
N ASN A 555 11.27 20.80 5.70
CA ASN A 555 11.75 19.60 6.39
C ASN A 555 13.12 19.80 7.06
N ALA A 556 13.94 20.75 6.59
CA ALA A 556 15.20 21.09 7.25
C ALA A 556 15.03 21.73 8.64
N PHE A 557 13.81 22.18 8.99
CA PHE A 557 13.51 22.86 10.25
C PHE A 557 12.50 22.13 11.13
N ARG A 558 12.03 20.94 10.72
CA ARG A 558 11.08 20.13 11.51
C ARG A 558 11.84 19.17 12.43
N ASP A 559 11.31 18.96 13.64
CA ASP A 559 11.77 17.91 14.57
C ASP A 559 11.84 16.54 13.88
N GLN A 560 10.81 16.24 13.08
CA GLN A 560 10.70 15.06 12.25
C GLN A 560 10.30 15.51 10.85
N ALA A 561 11.09 15.13 9.85
CA ALA A 561 10.75 15.39 8.46
C ALA A 561 9.40 14.76 8.11
N PHE A 562 8.60 15.48 7.32
CA PHE A 562 7.30 15.03 6.86
C PHE A 562 7.28 15.06 5.33
N THR A 563 7.23 13.88 4.74
CA THR A 563 7.49 13.66 3.30
C THR A 563 6.24 13.29 2.50
N THR A 564 5.09 13.20 3.16
CA THR A 564 3.82 12.74 2.56
C THR A 564 3.39 13.53 1.33
N PHE A 565 3.60 14.84 1.32
CA PHE A 565 3.17 15.70 0.21
C PHE A 565 4.34 16.21 -0.64
N ASN A 566 5.53 15.63 -0.48
CA ASN A 566 6.69 15.99 -1.31
C ASN A 566 6.59 15.27 -2.67
N PRO A 567 6.32 15.98 -3.79
CA PRO A 567 6.09 15.33 -5.08
C PRO A 567 7.30 14.59 -5.64
N GLN A 568 8.51 14.87 -5.15
CA GLN A 568 9.73 14.13 -5.53
C GLN A 568 9.69 12.66 -5.08
N LEU A 569 8.82 12.32 -4.13
CA LEU A 569 8.72 11.00 -3.51
C LEU A 569 7.39 10.31 -3.82
N MET A 570 6.53 10.94 -4.64
CA MET A 570 5.17 10.50 -4.87
C MET A 570 5.03 9.79 -6.22
N ASP A 571 4.31 8.68 -6.20
CA ASP A 571 3.84 7.99 -7.38
C ASP A 571 2.61 8.69 -7.99
N ILE A 572 2.40 8.52 -9.30
CA ILE A 572 1.29 9.14 -10.03
C ILE A 572 -0.06 8.44 -9.82
N SER A 573 -0.08 7.23 -9.27
CA SER A 573 -1.30 6.44 -9.04
C SER A 573 -1.09 5.41 -7.93
N VAL A 574 -2.20 4.76 -7.52
CA VAL A 574 -2.22 3.51 -6.75
C VAL A 574 -1.73 2.33 -7.59
N GLY A 575 -0.46 2.39 -8.02
CA GLY A 575 0.14 1.43 -8.95
C GLY A 575 0.84 0.25 -8.27
N ILE A 576 1.04 0.28 -6.95
CA ILE A 576 1.77 -0.75 -6.17
C ILE A 576 1.11 -1.07 -4.84
#